data_AF-A0A7L9FKT5-F1
#
_entry.id   AF-A0A7L9FKT5-F1
#
_cell.length_a   1.000
_cell.length_b   1.000
_cell.length_c   1.000
_cell.angle_alpha   90.00
_cell.angle_beta   90.00
_cell.angle_gamma   90.00
#
_symmetry.space_group_name_H-M   'P 1'
#
loop_
_entity.id
_entity.type
_entity.pdbx_description
1 polymer ?
#
loop_
_entity_poly.entity_id
_entity_poly.type
_entity_poly.pdbx_seq_one_letter_code
_entity_poly.pdbx_strand_id
1 'polypeptide(L)'
;MVTFRSKAEELWLAVFLAYFSMANAGLVLAGYALLLLYSAAVVIPRLRDPPRVSRADSVLLVLLGVLPHVLLLASRVGSAHSLHAYLFACASAVIEEIFYRGFLLQRIGLPLQALVFMYSHISATDPVFLVYSSLLAPHYFLIGLAAGLLAERMGFEGSSVFHSVYNVVASSYYLRLDIPTLSAIIASDLLLLALIMVYLKLPSFKIDFLQV
;
A
#
# COMPACT_ATOMS: atom_id res chain seq x y z
N MET A 1 15.06 2.77 27.16
CA MET A 1 16.18 2.01 26.53
C MET A 1 16.43 2.65 25.19
N VAL A 2 17.52 3.39 25.01
CA VAL A 2 17.83 4.10 23.75
C VAL A 2 18.41 3.09 22.78
N THR A 3 17.60 2.61 21.84
CA THR A 3 18.09 1.78 20.73
C THR A 3 18.89 2.66 19.78
N PHE A 4 20.20 2.44 19.71
CA PHE A 4 21.05 3.07 18.71
C PHE A 4 20.59 2.60 17.32
N ARG A 5 19.96 3.49 16.55
CA ARG A 5 19.57 3.23 15.17
C ARG A 5 20.82 3.16 14.31
N SER A 6 20.88 2.19 13.38
CA SER A 6 22.01 2.10 12.46
C SER A 6 22.01 3.30 11.52
N LYS A 7 23.19 3.76 11.07
CA LYS A 7 23.30 4.84 10.08
C LYS A 7 22.52 4.54 8.79
N ALA A 8 22.37 3.26 8.45
CA ALA A 8 21.58 2.82 7.31
C ALA A 8 20.09 3.17 7.47
N GLU A 9 19.52 3.03 8.67
CA GLU A 9 18.09 3.31 8.91
C GLU A 9 17.73 4.79 8.74
N GLU A 10 18.68 5.69 8.90
CA GLU A 10 18.45 7.13 8.74
C GLU A 10 18.44 7.56 7.26
N LEU A 11 18.86 6.68 6.33
CA LEU A 11 18.86 6.95 4.89
C LEU A 11 17.49 6.77 4.24
N TRP A 12 16.47 6.30 4.97
CA TRP A 12 15.17 5.96 4.41
C TRP A 12 14.52 7.10 3.62
N LEU A 13 14.65 8.34 4.10
CA LEU A 13 14.04 9.49 3.44
C LEU A 13 14.72 9.78 2.11
N ALA A 14 16.06 9.69 2.06
CA ALA A 14 16.81 9.84 0.83
C ALA A 14 16.48 8.72 -0.17
N VAL A 15 16.34 7.48 0.31
CA VAL A 15 15.93 6.33 -0.50
C VAL A 15 14.51 6.52 -1.04
N PHE A 16 13.57 6.95 -0.20
CA PHE A 16 12.19 7.24 -0.60
C PHE A 16 12.14 8.34 -1.66
N LEU A 17 12.85 9.45 -1.46
CA LEU A 17 12.90 10.55 -2.42
C LEU A 17 13.53 10.11 -3.75
N ALA A 18 14.61 9.32 -3.70
CA ALA A 18 15.24 8.78 -4.89
C ALA A 18 14.30 7.80 -5.64
N TYR A 19 13.62 6.90 -4.93
CA TYR A 19 12.58 6.03 -5.48
C TYR A 19 11.48 6.87 -6.17
N PHE A 20 10.92 7.84 -5.45
CA PHE A 20 9.86 8.70 -5.95
C PHE A 20 10.29 9.47 -7.20
N SER A 21 11.49 10.06 -7.20
CA SER A 21 12.05 10.75 -8.36
C SER A 21 12.27 9.82 -9.55
N MET A 22 12.81 8.61 -9.32
CA MET A 22 13.02 7.62 -10.39
C MET A 22 11.70 7.16 -11.00
N ALA A 23 10.70 6.83 -10.18
CA ALA A 23 9.38 6.42 -10.65
C ALA A 23 8.73 7.52 -11.50
N ASN A 24 8.80 8.77 -11.05
CA ASN A 24 8.27 9.92 -11.78
C ASN A 24 9.07 10.30 -13.04
N ALA A 25 10.35 9.92 -13.12
CA ALA A 25 11.17 10.05 -14.32
C ALA A 25 11.00 8.88 -15.32
N GLY A 26 10.09 7.93 -15.05
CA GLY A 26 9.88 6.75 -15.88
C GLY A 26 10.88 5.61 -15.67
N LEU A 27 11.80 5.74 -14.69
CA LEU A 27 12.79 4.72 -14.32
C LEU A 27 12.24 3.76 -13.25
N VAL A 28 11.03 3.26 -13.47
CA VAL A 28 10.23 2.51 -12.48
C VAL A 28 10.98 1.29 -11.93
N LEU A 29 11.61 0.49 -12.80
CA LEU A 29 12.37 -0.70 -12.38
C LEU A 29 13.56 -0.34 -11.48
N ALA A 30 14.28 0.74 -11.80
CA ALA A 30 15.41 1.19 -10.99
C ALA A 30 14.94 1.68 -9.61
N GLY A 31 13.80 2.38 -9.56
CA GLY A 31 13.17 2.79 -8.32
C GLY A 31 12.85 1.59 -7.42
N TYR A 32 12.16 0.57 -7.95
CA TYR A 32 11.83 -0.62 -7.16
C TYR A 32 13.08 -1.42 -6.75
N ALA A 33 14.10 -1.51 -7.61
CA ALA A 33 15.36 -2.15 -7.26
C ALA A 33 16.06 -1.44 -6.08
N LEU A 34 16.07 -0.10 -6.08
CA LEU A 34 16.60 0.69 -4.98
C LEU A 34 15.83 0.44 -3.67
N LEU A 35 14.50 0.44 -3.74
CA LEU A 35 13.64 0.18 -2.58
C LEU A 35 13.90 -1.22 -2.01
N LEU A 36 13.99 -2.23 -2.88
CA LEU A 36 14.26 -3.61 -2.50
C LEU A 36 15.64 -3.76 -1.86
N LEU A 37 16.70 -3.19 -2.44
CA LEU A 37 18.06 -3.29 -1.91
C LEU A 37 18.17 -2.66 -0.51
N TYR A 38 17.58 -1.47 -0.34
CA TYR A 38 17.52 -0.82 0.97
C TYR A 38 16.75 -1.66 1.99
N SER A 39 15.56 -2.12 1.59
CA SER A 39 14.69 -2.92 2.45
C SER A 39 15.31 -4.25 2.82
N ALA A 40 16.02 -4.90 1.89
CA ALA A 40 16.76 -6.13 2.15
C ALA A 40 17.87 -5.93 3.20
N ALA A 41 18.57 -4.79 3.17
CA ALA A 41 19.62 -4.49 4.13
C ALA A 41 19.09 -4.17 5.54
N VAL A 42 17.90 -3.55 5.63
CA VAL A 42 17.39 -2.99 6.90
C VAL A 42 16.29 -3.86 7.55
N VAL A 43 15.46 -4.53 6.75
CA VAL A 43 14.24 -5.25 7.19
C VAL A 43 14.46 -6.74 7.35
N ILE A 44 15.02 -7.40 6.32
CA ILE A 44 15.21 -8.86 6.32
C ILE A 44 15.90 -9.38 7.59
N PRO A 45 16.95 -8.72 8.13
CA PRO A 45 17.60 -9.17 9.36
C PRO A 45 16.73 -9.11 10.62
N ARG A 46 15.56 -8.45 10.56
CA ARG A 46 14.69 -8.15 11.70
C ARG A 46 13.30 -8.75 11.55
N LEU A 47 13.09 -9.56 10.51
CA LEU A 47 11.83 -10.26 10.33
C LEU A 47 11.55 -11.14 11.53
N ARG A 48 10.36 -10.97 12.09
CA ARG A 48 9.81 -11.84 13.12
C ARG A 48 8.71 -12.66 12.49
N ASP A 49 8.52 -13.87 13.00
CA ASP A 49 7.40 -14.69 12.57
C ASP A 49 6.09 -13.91 12.74
N PRO A 50 5.21 -13.93 11.73
CA PRO A 50 3.93 -13.26 11.82
C PRO A 50 3.11 -13.85 12.97
N PRO A 51 2.26 -13.04 13.63
CA PRO A 51 1.33 -13.56 14.62
C PRO A 51 0.44 -14.66 14.02
N ARG A 52 -0.10 -15.56 14.85
CA ARG A 52 -1.03 -16.59 14.38
C ARG A 52 -2.23 -15.95 13.68
N VAL A 53 -2.32 -16.17 12.37
CA VAL A 53 -3.41 -15.70 11.53
C VAL A 53 -4.71 -16.42 11.87
N SER A 54 -5.79 -15.69 12.11
CA SER A 54 -7.12 -16.30 12.26
C SER A 54 -7.83 -16.40 10.91
N ARG A 55 -8.82 -17.30 10.81
CA ARG A 55 -9.68 -17.39 9.61
C ARG A 55 -10.42 -16.08 9.31
N ALA A 56 -10.76 -15.32 10.35
CA ALA A 56 -11.43 -14.03 10.18
C ALA A 56 -10.53 -13.02 9.47
N ASP A 57 -9.23 -13.01 9.79
CA ASP A 57 -8.25 -12.13 9.14
C ASP A 57 -8.11 -12.48 7.65
N SER A 58 -8.14 -13.77 7.29
CA SER A 58 -8.11 -14.20 5.87
C SER A 58 -9.35 -13.75 5.07
N VAL A 59 -10.52 -13.77 5.67
CA VAL A 59 -11.75 -13.27 5.01
C VAL A 59 -11.69 -11.74 4.87
N LEU A 60 -11.22 -11.04 5.91
CA LEU A 60 -11.07 -9.59 5.91
C LEU A 60 -10.05 -9.12 4.86
N LEU A 61 -8.95 -9.86 4.65
CA LEU A 61 -8.00 -9.61 3.56
C LEU A 61 -8.69 -9.56 2.20
N VAL A 62 -9.52 -10.56 1.90
CA VAL A 62 -10.23 -10.64 0.62
C VAL A 62 -11.27 -9.52 0.51
N LEU A 63 -12.01 -9.25 1.60
CA LEU A 63 -13.01 -8.18 1.60
C LEU A 63 -12.37 -6.82 1.39
N LEU A 64 -11.30 -6.48 2.12
CA LEU A 64 -10.59 -5.22 1.96
C LEU A 64 -9.95 -5.09 0.57
N GLY A 65 -9.37 -6.18 0.05
CA GLY A 65 -8.62 -6.16 -1.20
C GLY A 65 -9.46 -6.24 -2.47
N VAL A 66 -10.69 -6.76 -2.40
CA VAL A 66 -11.55 -7.02 -3.57
C VAL A 66 -12.83 -6.19 -3.55
N LEU A 67 -13.46 -6.01 -2.38
CA LEU A 67 -14.78 -5.37 -2.30
C LEU A 67 -14.80 -3.91 -2.77
N PRO A 68 -13.77 -3.07 -2.48
CA PRO A 68 -13.72 -1.70 -3.03
C PRO A 68 -13.79 -1.68 -4.56
N HIS A 69 -13.20 -2.68 -5.23
CA HIS A 69 -13.21 -2.77 -6.68
C HIS A 69 -14.59 -3.09 -7.25
N VAL A 70 -15.49 -3.75 -6.50
CA VAL A 70 -16.83 -4.12 -7.00
C VAL A 70 -17.61 -2.86 -7.42
N LEU A 71 -17.49 -1.77 -6.66
CA LEU A 71 -18.11 -0.49 -7.00
C LEU A 71 -17.48 0.16 -8.24
N LEU A 72 -16.18 -0.07 -8.44
CA LEU A 72 -15.40 0.46 -9.56
C LEU A 72 -15.64 -0.32 -10.85
N LEU A 73 -15.99 -1.61 -10.77
CA LEU A 73 -16.27 -2.47 -11.93
C LEU A 73 -17.42 -1.95 -12.79
N ALA A 74 -18.38 -1.24 -12.20
CA ALA A 74 -19.49 -0.62 -12.94
C ALA A 74 -19.01 0.47 -13.91
N SER A 75 -17.86 1.08 -13.63
CA SER A 75 -17.26 2.18 -14.42
C SER A 75 -16.04 1.73 -15.22
N ARG A 76 -15.83 0.41 -15.36
CA ARG A 76 -14.63 -0.15 -15.98
C ARG A 76 -14.59 0.07 -17.48
N VAL A 77 -13.41 0.42 -17.97
CA VAL A 77 -12.99 0.10 -19.33
C VAL A 77 -12.06 -1.09 -19.23
N GLY A 78 -12.50 -2.24 -19.75
CA GLY A 78 -11.70 -3.46 -19.69
C GLY A 78 -10.38 -3.27 -20.45
N SER A 79 -9.30 -3.76 -19.86
CA SER A 79 -7.97 -3.76 -20.47
C SER A 79 -7.36 -5.15 -20.44
N ALA A 80 -6.88 -5.60 -21.59
CA ALA A 80 -6.07 -6.80 -21.65
C ALA A 80 -4.63 -6.44 -21.29
N HIS A 81 -4.20 -6.84 -20.09
CA HIS A 81 -2.81 -6.72 -19.67
C HIS A 81 -2.04 -8.02 -19.89
N SER A 82 -0.75 -7.91 -20.19
CA SER A 82 0.13 -9.06 -20.35
C SER A 82 0.39 -9.75 -19.00
N LEU A 83 0.72 -11.04 -19.02
CA LEU A 83 1.13 -11.77 -17.82
C LEU A 83 2.28 -11.05 -17.08
N HIS A 84 3.21 -10.45 -17.83
CA HIS A 84 4.30 -9.67 -17.27
C HIS A 84 3.84 -8.49 -16.42
N ALA A 85 2.75 -7.80 -16.81
CA ALA A 85 2.22 -6.69 -16.03
C ALA A 85 1.65 -7.18 -14.68
N TYR A 86 0.96 -8.32 -14.66
CA TYR A 86 0.46 -8.91 -13.41
C TYR A 86 1.58 -9.41 -12.50
N LEU A 87 2.62 -10.04 -13.08
CA LEU A 87 3.79 -10.45 -12.31
C LEU A 87 4.51 -9.25 -11.71
N PHE A 88 4.65 -8.18 -12.49
CA PHE A 88 5.24 -6.93 -12.01
C PHE A 88 4.39 -6.31 -10.89
N ALA A 89 3.06 -6.26 -11.05
CA ALA A 89 2.14 -5.73 -10.05
C ALA A 89 2.21 -6.46 -8.69
N CYS A 90 2.40 -7.79 -8.71
CA CYS A 90 2.65 -8.57 -7.51
C CYS A 90 4.04 -8.30 -6.92
N ALA A 91 5.08 -8.27 -7.75
CA ALA A 91 6.45 -8.06 -7.30
C ALA A 91 6.62 -6.66 -6.69
N SER A 92 6.07 -5.63 -7.32
CA SER A 92 6.09 -4.25 -6.81
C SER A 92 5.36 -4.14 -5.48
N ALA A 93 4.18 -4.77 -5.35
CA ALA A 93 3.44 -4.82 -4.09
C ALA A 93 4.29 -5.40 -2.96
N VAL A 94 4.94 -6.55 -3.18
CA VAL A 94 5.82 -7.18 -2.18
C VAL A 94 6.98 -6.25 -1.81
N ILE A 95 7.66 -5.66 -2.80
CA ILE A 95 8.79 -4.74 -2.56
C ILE A 95 8.34 -3.54 -1.71
N GLU A 96 7.20 -2.95 -2.05
CA GLU A 96 6.60 -1.87 -1.27
C GLU A 96 6.26 -2.32 0.14
N GLU A 97 5.65 -3.47 0.33
CA GLU A 97 5.29 -3.94 1.67
C GLU A 97 6.50 -4.18 2.57
N ILE A 98 7.63 -4.66 2.03
CA ILE A 98 8.87 -4.78 2.82
C ILE A 98 9.32 -3.39 3.31
N PHE A 99 9.27 -2.36 2.46
CA PHE A 99 9.66 -1.00 2.84
C PHE A 99 8.63 -0.33 3.76
N TYR A 100 7.38 -0.26 3.34
CA TYR A 100 6.32 0.48 4.02
C TYR A 100 5.88 -0.20 5.32
N ARG A 101 5.65 -1.51 5.29
CA ARG A 101 5.10 -2.25 6.44
C ARG A 101 6.19 -2.96 7.23
N GLY A 102 7.22 -3.47 6.54
CA GLY A 102 8.37 -4.08 7.20
C GLY A 102 9.30 -3.06 7.88
N PHE A 103 9.49 -1.87 7.30
CA PHE A 103 10.37 -0.82 7.86
C PHE A 103 9.61 0.41 8.38
N LEU A 104 8.92 1.17 7.51
CA LEU A 104 8.40 2.49 7.87
C LEU A 104 7.34 2.44 8.97
N LEU A 105 6.45 1.45 8.94
CA LEU A 105 5.43 1.26 9.96
C LEU A 105 6.03 1.23 11.37
N GLN A 106 7.13 0.50 11.57
CA GLN A 106 7.84 0.43 12.85
C GLN A 106 8.59 1.72 13.19
N ARG A 107 8.92 2.54 12.18
CA ARG A 107 9.78 3.73 12.32
C ARG A 107 9.01 5.01 12.60
N ILE A 108 7.85 5.18 11.96
CA ILE A 108 7.04 6.42 11.99
C ILE A 108 5.57 6.16 12.34
N GLY A 109 5.17 4.90 12.53
CA GLY A 109 3.81 4.54 12.91
C GLY A 109 2.82 4.54 11.74
N LEU A 110 1.63 4.01 12.02
CA LEU A 110 0.63 3.68 11.01
C LEU A 110 0.13 4.87 10.17
N PRO A 111 -0.32 6.02 10.75
CA PRO A 111 -0.88 7.09 9.94
C PRO A 111 0.15 7.77 9.04
N LEU A 112 1.37 7.98 9.55
CA LEU A 112 2.44 8.62 8.79
C LEU A 112 2.96 7.70 7.68
N GLN A 113 3.08 6.39 7.93
CA GLN A 113 3.50 5.47 6.86
C GLN A 113 2.46 5.42 5.74
N ALA A 114 1.16 5.40 6.06
CA ALA A 114 0.07 5.45 5.08
C ALA A 114 0.09 6.75 4.26
N LEU A 115 0.47 7.87 4.88
CA LEU A 115 0.64 9.15 4.19
C LEU A 115 1.84 9.12 3.22
N VAL A 116 2.99 8.56 3.64
CA VAL A 116 4.16 8.40 2.75
C VAL A 116 3.83 7.46 1.58
N PHE A 117 3.06 6.39 1.83
CA PHE A 117 2.54 5.50 0.80
C PHE A 117 1.62 6.23 -0.19
N MET A 118 0.70 7.06 0.30
CA MET A 118 -0.14 7.89 -0.57
C MET A 118 0.71 8.79 -1.49
N TYR A 119 1.71 9.48 -0.92
CA TYR A 119 2.54 10.40 -1.69
C TYR A 119 3.39 9.71 -2.75
N SER A 120 3.83 8.46 -2.56
CA SER A 120 4.59 7.75 -3.60
C SER A 120 3.79 7.43 -4.85
N HIS A 121 2.46 7.46 -4.77
CA HIS A 121 1.56 7.16 -5.88
C HIS A 121 1.11 8.41 -6.64
N ILE A 122 1.54 9.60 -6.21
CA ILE A 122 1.23 10.85 -6.89
C ILE A 122 2.24 11.07 -8.03
N SER A 123 1.73 11.30 -9.23
CA SER A 123 2.53 11.72 -10.38
C SER A 123 2.88 13.20 -10.24
N ALA A 124 4.16 13.56 -10.22
CA ALA A 124 4.64 14.93 -10.07
C ALA A 124 5.21 15.54 -11.36
N THR A 125 5.47 14.73 -12.39
CA THR A 125 6.15 15.18 -13.62
C THR A 125 5.19 15.50 -14.76
N ASP A 126 4.05 14.81 -14.83
CA ASP A 126 2.99 15.11 -15.80
C ASP A 126 1.80 15.79 -15.09
N PRO A 127 1.40 17.00 -15.50
CA PRO A 127 0.34 17.76 -14.84
C PRO A 127 -1.05 17.13 -14.98
N VAL A 128 -1.33 16.40 -16.06
CA VAL A 128 -2.60 15.69 -16.26
C VAL A 128 -2.65 14.48 -15.32
N PHE A 129 -1.59 13.68 -15.30
CA PHE A 129 -1.50 12.56 -14.36
C PHE A 129 -1.42 13.02 -12.90
N LEU A 130 -0.86 14.19 -12.61
CA LEU A 130 -0.89 14.79 -11.27
C LEU A 130 -2.32 14.99 -10.78
N VAL A 131 -3.17 15.60 -11.60
CA VAL A 131 -4.59 15.79 -11.24
C VAL A 131 -5.27 14.44 -11.02
N TYR A 132 -5.06 13.47 -11.91
CA TYR A 132 -5.71 12.16 -11.81
C TYR A 132 -5.26 11.36 -10.59
N SER A 133 -3.95 11.32 -10.33
CA SER A 133 -3.40 10.64 -9.15
C SER A 133 -3.76 11.35 -7.85
N SER A 134 -3.88 12.69 -7.85
CA SER A 134 -4.33 13.45 -6.68
C SER A 134 -5.78 13.17 -6.31
N LEU A 135 -6.66 12.93 -7.30
CA LEU A 135 -8.05 12.53 -7.03
C LEU A 135 -8.14 11.15 -6.36
N LEU A 136 -7.14 10.29 -6.56
CA LEU A 136 -7.02 8.98 -5.93
C LEU A 136 -6.24 9.03 -4.61
N ALA A 137 -5.74 10.19 -4.18
CA ALA A 137 -4.95 10.29 -2.95
C ALA A 137 -5.69 9.78 -1.70
N PRO A 138 -6.99 10.10 -1.47
CA PRO A 138 -7.73 9.52 -0.35
C PRO A 138 -7.80 7.99 -0.43
N HIS A 139 -7.99 7.44 -1.62
CA HIS A 139 -8.01 6.01 -1.87
C HIS A 139 -6.67 5.35 -1.51
N TYR A 140 -5.55 5.91 -2.00
CA TYR A 140 -4.20 5.41 -1.69
C TYR A 140 -3.89 5.51 -0.19
N PHE A 141 -4.31 6.57 0.49
CA PHE A 141 -4.15 6.67 1.93
C PHE A 141 -4.91 5.55 2.68
N LEU A 142 -6.16 5.29 2.30
CA LEU A 142 -6.97 4.24 2.93
C LEU A 142 -6.42 2.84 2.67
N ILE A 143 -5.89 2.57 1.47
CA ILE A 143 -5.15 1.32 1.18
C ILE A 143 -3.89 1.26 2.04
N GLY A 144 -3.15 2.37 2.10
CA GLY A 144 -2.03 2.62 3.00
C GLY A 144 -2.30 2.12 4.42
N LEU A 145 -3.41 2.62 4.97
CA LEU A 145 -3.90 2.34 6.30
C LEU A 145 -4.34 0.88 6.46
N ALA A 146 -5.15 0.35 5.54
CA ALA A 146 -5.62 -1.03 5.57
C ALA A 146 -4.47 -2.04 5.58
N ALA A 147 -3.50 -1.88 4.67
CA ALA A 147 -2.34 -2.75 4.63
C ALA A 147 -1.46 -2.61 5.89
N GLY A 148 -1.32 -1.42 6.46
CA GLY A 148 -0.63 -1.25 7.74
C GLY A 148 -1.32 -1.99 8.90
N LEU A 149 -2.65 -1.90 9.01
CA LEU A 149 -3.45 -2.62 10.00
C LEU A 149 -3.39 -4.15 9.82
N LEU A 150 -3.29 -4.61 8.58
CA LEU A 150 -3.07 -6.02 8.27
C LEU A 150 -1.66 -6.44 8.67
N ALA A 151 -0.65 -5.61 8.43
CA ALA A 151 0.73 -5.89 8.80
C ALA A 151 0.92 -6.03 10.32
N GLU A 152 0.24 -5.21 11.12
CA GLU A 152 0.26 -5.33 12.59
C GLU A 152 -0.28 -6.69 13.09
N ARG A 153 -1.17 -7.33 12.32
CA ARG A 153 -1.80 -8.61 12.70
C ARG A 153 -1.22 -9.84 12.04
N MET A 154 -0.82 -9.72 10.78
CA MET A 154 -0.46 -10.85 9.93
C MET A 154 0.99 -10.76 9.43
N GLY A 155 1.74 -9.76 9.90
CA GLY A 155 3.04 -9.43 9.33
C GLY A 155 2.93 -8.78 7.95
N PHE A 156 4.06 -8.29 7.45
CA PHE A 156 4.13 -7.67 6.12
C PHE A 156 3.76 -8.68 5.02
N GLU A 157 3.85 -9.99 5.26
CA GLU A 157 3.42 -11.05 4.35
C GLU A 157 1.92 -11.01 4.10
N GLY A 158 1.10 -10.90 5.16
CA GLY A 158 -0.36 -10.77 5.02
C GLY A 158 -0.74 -9.50 4.26
N SER A 159 -0.05 -8.40 4.56
CA SER A 159 -0.20 -7.14 3.82
C SER A 159 0.23 -7.28 2.35
N SER A 160 1.29 -8.05 2.07
CA SER A 160 1.79 -8.32 0.71
C SER A 160 0.78 -9.08 -0.13
N VAL A 161 0.09 -10.06 0.46
CA VAL A 161 -0.99 -10.78 -0.23
C VAL A 161 -2.14 -9.84 -0.55
N PHE A 162 -2.59 -9.04 0.41
CA PHE A 162 -3.65 -8.04 0.19
C PHE A 162 -3.29 -7.06 -0.92
N HIS A 163 -2.09 -6.46 -0.85
CA HIS A 163 -1.67 -5.45 -1.80
C HIS A 163 -1.46 -6.05 -3.20
N SER A 164 -0.92 -7.27 -3.29
CA SER A 164 -0.80 -7.98 -4.57
C SER A 164 -2.17 -8.25 -5.20
N VAL A 165 -3.14 -8.71 -4.42
CA VAL A 165 -4.52 -8.93 -4.90
C VAL A 165 -5.13 -7.62 -5.37
N TYR A 166 -5.02 -6.56 -4.57
CA TYR A 166 -5.48 -5.22 -4.94
C TYR A 166 -4.86 -4.77 -6.27
N ASN A 167 -3.54 -4.88 -6.43
CA ASN A 167 -2.84 -4.44 -7.64
C ASN A 167 -3.23 -5.27 -8.86
N VAL A 168 -3.40 -6.59 -8.71
CA VAL A 168 -3.86 -7.47 -9.81
C VAL A 168 -5.27 -7.08 -10.25
N VAL A 169 -6.18 -6.84 -9.31
CA VAL A 169 -7.56 -6.44 -9.63
C VAL A 169 -7.57 -5.04 -10.24
N ALA A 170 -6.85 -4.07 -9.67
CA ALA A 170 -6.71 -2.72 -10.20
C ALA A 170 -6.11 -2.72 -11.62
N SER A 171 -5.15 -3.61 -11.89
CA SER A 171 -4.54 -3.78 -13.22
C SER A 171 -5.48 -4.39 -14.25
N SER A 172 -6.69 -4.84 -13.89
CA SER A 172 -7.63 -5.44 -14.84
C SER A 172 -8.57 -4.44 -15.52
N TYR A 173 -8.53 -3.17 -15.11
CA TYR A 173 -9.39 -2.13 -15.66
C TYR A 173 -8.75 -0.74 -15.63
N TYR A 174 -9.24 0.13 -16.51
CA TYR A 174 -9.04 1.57 -16.40
C TYR A 174 -10.33 2.26 -15.97
N LEU A 175 -10.17 3.37 -15.28
CA LEU A 175 -11.25 4.25 -14.86
C LEU A 175 -11.35 5.44 -15.81
N ARG A 176 -12.57 5.76 -16.27
CA ARG A 176 -12.82 6.97 -17.04
C ARG A 176 -12.83 8.17 -16.12
N LEU A 177 -12.41 9.33 -16.63
CA LEU A 177 -12.59 10.57 -15.89
C LEU A 177 -13.95 11.17 -16.20
N ASP A 178 -14.97 10.69 -15.48
CA ASP A 178 -16.33 11.23 -15.54
C ASP A 178 -16.98 11.26 -14.14
N ILE A 179 -18.09 11.99 -14.02
CA ILE A 179 -18.81 12.15 -12.74
C ILE A 179 -19.24 10.81 -12.13
N PRO A 180 -19.77 9.83 -12.90
CA PRO A 180 -20.09 8.51 -12.36
C PRO A 180 -18.88 7.81 -11.74
N THR A 181 -17.72 7.84 -12.41
CA THR A 181 -16.50 7.20 -11.92
C THR A 181 -15.98 7.87 -10.65
N LEU A 182 -15.96 9.21 -10.60
CA LEU A 182 -15.58 9.95 -9.38
C LEU A 182 -16.50 9.62 -8.21
N SER A 183 -17.80 9.49 -8.47
CA SER A 183 -18.79 9.12 -7.45
C SER A 183 -18.57 7.68 -6.96
N ALA A 184 -18.21 6.76 -7.86
CA ALA A 184 -17.87 5.38 -7.52
C ALA A 184 -16.58 5.29 -6.69
N ILE A 185 -15.57 6.11 -6.98
CA ILE A 185 -14.34 6.22 -6.17
C ILE A 185 -14.68 6.69 -4.75
N ILE A 186 -15.46 7.76 -4.61
CA ILE A 186 -15.88 8.26 -3.28
C ILE A 186 -16.66 7.18 -2.51
N ALA A 187 -17.59 6.49 -3.17
CA ALA A 187 -18.34 5.40 -2.54
C ALA A 187 -17.43 4.22 -2.11
N SER A 188 -16.44 3.89 -2.95
CA SER A 188 -15.39 2.91 -2.64
C SER A 188 -14.56 3.32 -1.43
N ASP A 189 -14.17 4.59 -1.32
CA ASP A 189 -13.41 5.12 -0.18
C ASP A 189 -14.22 5.08 1.11
N LEU A 190 -15.50 5.46 1.06
CA LEU A 190 -16.40 5.38 2.20
C LEU A 190 -16.61 3.93 2.66
N LEU A 191 -16.75 2.99 1.71
CA LEU A 191 -16.85 1.58 2.01
C LEU A 191 -15.57 1.04 2.65
N LEU A 192 -14.41 1.36 2.09
CA LEU A 192 -13.11 0.95 2.62
C LEU A 192 -12.90 1.51 4.03
N LEU A 193 -13.23 2.78 4.25
CA LEU A 193 -13.19 3.40 5.58
C LEU A 193 -14.13 2.68 6.56
N ALA A 194 -15.36 2.37 6.15
CA ALA A 194 -16.30 1.64 7.00
C ALA A 194 -15.77 0.25 7.38
N LEU A 195 -15.18 -0.49 6.42
CA LEU A 195 -14.56 -1.80 6.68
C LEU A 195 -13.37 -1.67 7.64
N ILE A 196 -12.53 -0.66 7.47
CA ILE A 196 -11.44 -0.35 8.41
C ILE A 196 -12.02 -0.08 9.80
N MET A 197 -13.03 0.77 9.93
CA MET A 197 -13.65 1.08 11.23
C MET A 197 -14.25 -0.15 11.91
N VAL A 198 -14.84 -1.08 11.15
CA VAL A 198 -15.30 -2.38 11.66
C VAL A 198 -14.11 -3.22 12.12
N TYR A 199 -13.05 -3.29 11.32
CA TYR A 199 -11.82 -4.02 11.64
C TYR A 199 -11.21 -3.55 12.97
N LEU A 200 -11.14 -2.24 13.17
CA LEU A 200 -10.63 -1.62 14.40
C LEU A 200 -11.45 -1.97 15.65
N LYS A 201 -12.75 -2.26 15.50
CA LYS A 201 -13.65 -2.61 16.60
C LYS A 201 -13.66 -4.09 16.95
N LEU A 202 -12.93 -4.94 16.22
CA LEU A 202 -12.85 -6.35 16.54
C LEU A 202 -12.16 -6.53 17.91
N PRO A 203 -12.67 -7.39 18.80
CA PRO A 203 -12.20 -7.51 20.19
C PRO A 203 -10.71 -7.85 20.34
N SER A 204 -10.10 -8.37 19.27
CA SER A 204 -8.68 -8.70 19.17
C SER A 204 -7.79 -7.52 18.74
N PHE A 205 -8.30 -6.28 18.62
CA PHE A 205 -7.51 -5.12 18.21
C PHE A 205 -7.20 -4.19 19.39
N LYS A 206 -5.93 -4.15 19.81
CA LYS A 206 -5.36 -3.07 20.62
C LYS A 206 -4.34 -2.35 19.76
N ILE A 207 -4.65 -1.13 19.34
CA ILE A 207 -3.68 -0.29 18.65
C ILE A 207 -2.77 0.30 19.70
N ASP A 208 -1.52 -0.13 19.74
CA ASP A 208 -0.48 0.62 20.44
C ASP A 208 -0.09 1.81 19.57
N PHE A 209 -0.88 2.88 19.65
CA PHE A 209 -0.58 4.16 18.97
C PHE A 209 0.73 4.81 19.46
N LEU A 210 1.37 4.24 20.49
CA LEU A 210 2.48 4.83 21.24
C LEU A 210 3.65 3.86 21.41
N GLN A 211 4.11 3.23 20.32
CA GLN A 211 5.48 2.72 20.26
C GLN A 211 6.38 3.80 19.64
N VAL A 212 6.56 4.93 20.34
CA VAL A 212 7.56 5.95 20.01
C VAL A 212 8.69 5.90 21.03
#